data_AF-A0A940BQW9-F1
#
_entry.id   AF-A0A940BQW9-F1
#
_cell.length_a   1.000
_cell.length_b   1.000
_cell.length_c   1.000
_cell.angle_alpha   90.00
_cell.angle_beta   90.00
_cell.angle_gamma   90.00
#
_symmetry.space_group_name_H-M   'P 1'
#
loop_
_entity.id
_entity.type
_entity.pdbx_description
1 polymer ?
#
loop_
_entity_poly.entity_id
_entity_poly.type
_entity_poly.pdbx_seq_one_letter_code
_entity_poly.pdbx_strand_id
1 'polypeptide(L)'
;MIIALFWAMIIFVIRPFSSSDDPVTRSEIGSGEVLNVTDPITSSVTVEQLFVAKQSDMCDISVYFDTLGEQKYGKILFTLMSESGRVLAEEKIDVSTLKEKGFYTVSFDKIEESKGRAFSVRMTSTVNDASGGISIWYRAKDDQSNTATVNGDKLGGTLRLKVGYYDSSMQLIRIICWIVLIAASFVFAIFVGDVYEKNFILLAFLLGILTCFYNPFPHVIDEATHFFRSFMISQGDFYDDIYISRIGGNVSANYSSVVDSTLSIRSFYENPGKWLQSFSADKEFYLHPYMSSAIPINHMIAAVAIFVCRLFKLPAVIVILSGRLLTYLFYTIICYFAIKKAKYYKGMFFMIACLPVSIWLAGSYSIDPIVLSSALLYISICLRHFFDESLKLTWKERVALIVSALMVMSVKYLIYSPILLMILLIPRAKFKKKEYPFVWIIAGVMLIGILLWQGYMLNAFPFVEDRNGDVNVSRQIAYVMSNKISTARVFLDYLIDNTLYNIEGFSNSRGLTFISSIVGLMTVFGSVLEPDRYEFGEKDKKKRKLVALSLIILLICTMLIIASLYVGFTPVGTDGVEGIQTRYFLPILIFAMLPLSMIRIKNEIPDYRKKISLLMGIGIMDSLAGMLKQ
;
A
#
# COMPACT_ATOMS: atom_id res chain seq x y z
N MET A 1 3.13 5.54 -31.30
CA MET A 1 2.01 4.62 -31.60
C MET A 1 1.58 3.80 -30.38
N ILE A 2 2.43 2.95 -29.79
CA ILE A 2 2.05 2.07 -28.65
C ILE A 2 1.42 2.83 -27.48
N ILE A 3 2.04 3.91 -27.00
CA ILE A 3 1.49 4.71 -25.89
C ILE A 3 0.13 5.34 -26.22
N ALA A 4 -0.07 5.77 -27.47
CA ALA A 4 -1.36 6.30 -27.91
C ALA A 4 -2.45 5.22 -27.91
N LEU A 5 -2.13 4.01 -28.38
CA LEU A 5 -3.06 2.87 -28.34
C LEU A 5 -3.37 2.45 -26.90
N PHE A 6 -2.36 2.44 -26.02
CA PHE A 6 -2.55 2.20 -24.59
C PHE A 6 -3.54 3.20 -23.99
N TRP A 7 -3.34 4.51 -24.19
CA TRP A 7 -4.26 5.52 -23.64
C TRP A 7 -5.66 5.45 -24.26
N ALA A 8 -5.78 5.17 -25.56
CA ALA A 8 -7.08 4.97 -26.18
C ALA A 8 -7.84 3.80 -25.51
N MET A 9 -7.15 2.69 -25.25
CA MET A 9 -7.72 1.55 -24.54
C MET A 9 -8.07 1.90 -23.09
N ILE A 10 -7.17 2.54 -22.36
CA ILE A 10 -7.39 2.94 -20.96
C ILE A 10 -8.60 3.86 -20.84
N ILE A 11 -8.69 4.91 -21.66
CA ILE A 11 -9.81 5.86 -21.61
C ILE A 11 -11.13 5.16 -21.96
N PHE A 12 -11.12 4.26 -22.94
CA PHE A 12 -12.31 3.49 -23.35
C PHE A 12 -12.81 2.54 -22.25
N VAL A 13 -11.90 1.84 -21.56
CA VAL A 13 -12.24 0.83 -20.55
C VAL A 13 -12.49 1.46 -19.18
N ILE A 14 -11.60 2.35 -18.71
CA ILE A 14 -11.70 2.97 -17.39
C ILE A 14 -12.85 3.99 -17.34
N ARG A 15 -13.16 4.64 -18.47
CA ARG A 15 -14.16 5.72 -18.59
C ARG A 15 -14.00 6.79 -17.51
N PRO A 16 -12.83 7.44 -17.42
CA PRO A 16 -12.51 8.36 -16.31
C PRO A 16 -13.39 9.62 -16.24
N PHE A 17 -14.31 9.81 -17.18
CA PHE A 17 -15.19 10.98 -17.30
C PHE A 17 -16.68 10.59 -17.46
N SER A 18 -17.11 9.39 -17.02
CA SER A 18 -18.53 9.01 -17.05
C SER A 18 -19.33 9.67 -15.91
N SER A 19 -20.60 9.98 -16.19
CA SER A 19 -21.52 10.70 -15.27
C SER A 19 -21.80 9.99 -13.95
N SER A 20 -21.68 8.66 -13.88
CA SER A 20 -21.83 7.92 -12.61
C SER A 20 -20.67 8.16 -11.62
N ASP A 21 -19.54 8.68 -12.11
CA ASP A 21 -18.34 9.02 -11.33
C ASP A 21 -18.18 10.55 -11.25
N ASP A 22 -19.30 11.29 -11.33
CA ASP A 22 -19.25 12.74 -11.25
C ASP A 22 -18.49 13.18 -9.99
N PRO A 23 -17.72 14.28 -10.06
CA PRO A 23 -16.89 14.77 -8.98
C PRO A 23 -17.78 15.45 -7.94
N VAL A 24 -18.53 14.60 -7.25
CA VAL A 24 -19.47 14.99 -6.23
C VAL A 24 -18.69 15.24 -4.96
N THR A 25 -18.63 16.46 -4.44
CA THR A 25 -18.16 16.70 -3.06
C THR A 25 -19.26 16.32 -2.07
N ARG A 26 -18.91 15.80 -0.90
CA ARG A 26 -19.92 15.27 0.04
C ARG A 26 -19.90 15.99 1.37
N SER A 27 -21.07 16.43 1.81
CA SER A 27 -21.27 16.84 3.20
C SER A 27 -21.92 15.71 3.99
N GLU A 28 -21.28 15.28 5.07
CA GLU A 28 -21.89 14.35 6.01
C GLU A 28 -22.90 15.06 6.93
N ILE A 29 -23.99 14.35 7.20
CA ILE A 29 -25.03 14.65 8.17
C ILE A 29 -25.09 13.45 9.13
N GLY A 30 -25.14 13.70 10.44
CA GLY A 30 -25.14 12.61 11.42
C GLY A 30 -23.79 11.87 11.57
N SER A 31 -22.65 12.55 11.43
CA SER A 31 -21.32 11.97 11.65
C SER A 31 -20.90 11.98 13.13
N GLY A 32 -20.23 10.94 13.63
CA GLY A 32 -19.75 10.85 15.02
C GLY A 32 -19.64 9.42 15.56
N GLU A 33 -19.10 9.26 16.78
CA GLU A 33 -18.78 7.95 17.38
C GLU A 33 -19.95 7.23 18.06
N VAL A 34 -21.00 7.95 18.48
CA VAL A 34 -22.19 7.35 19.11
C VAL A 34 -23.27 7.16 18.05
N LEU A 35 -23.24 6.00 17.40
CA LEU A 35 -24.18 5.61 16.36
C LEU A 35 -25.15 4.55 16.89
N ASN A 36 -26.44 4.78 16.65
CA ASN A 36 -27.54 3.84 16.91
C ASN A 36 -28.16 3.42 15.58
N VAL A 37 -29.06 2.43 15.62
CA VAL A 37 -29.82 1.97 14.46
C VAL A 37 -31.31 2.13 14.74
N THR A 38 -32.10 2.51 13.74
CA THR A 38 -33.57 2.53 13.85
C THR A 38 -34.11 1.12 14.09
N ASP A 39 -35.36 1.03 14.52
CA ASP A 39 -36.10 -0.22 14.33
C ASP A 39 -36.21 -0.56 12.83
N PRO A 40 -36.42 -1.84 12.48
CA PRO A 40 -36.57 -2.25 11.09
C PRO A 40 -37.67 -1.48 10.36
N ILE A 41 -37.35 -0.97 9.17
CA ILE A 41 -38.30 -0.23 8.33
C ILE A 41 -39.23 -1.22 7.63
N THR A 42 -40.52 -1.12 7.95
CA THR A 42 -41.61 -1.87 7.32
C THR A 42 -42.52 -0.92 6.52
N SER A 43 -43.57 -1.46 5.90
CA SER A 43 -44.57 -0.68 5.15
C SER A 43 -45.42 0.24 6.02
N SER A 44 -45.47 -0.01 7.33
CA SER A 44 -46.11 0.85 8.32
C SER A 44 -45.15 1.84 8.98
N VAL A 45 -43.87 1.80 8.62
CA VAL A 45 -42.83 2.67 9.18
C VAL A 45 -42.30 3.62 8.11
N THR A 46 -42.49 4.91 8.35
CA THR A 46 -41.94 5.99 7.53
C THR A 46 -40.82 6.67 8.30
N VAL A 47 -39.61 6.62 7.74
CA VAL A 47 -38.45 7.35 8.30
C VAL A 47 -38.23 8.59 7.45
N GLU A 48 -38.17 9.77 8.08
CA GLU A 48 -37.94 11.05 7.40
C GLU A 48 -36.80 11.83 8.04
N GLN A 49 -35.96 12.46 7.23
CA GLN A 49 -34.88 13.35 7.68
C GLN A 49 -34.99 14.69 6.99
N LEU A 50 -35.13 15.75 7.78
CA LEU A 50 -35.01 17.13 7.33
C LEU A 50 -33.56 17.58 7.37
N PHE A 51 -33.09 18.27 6.33
CA PHE A 51 -31.75 18.82 6.31
C PHE A 51 -31.66 20.08 5.46
N VAL A 52 -30.63 20.88 5.73
CA VAL A 52 -30.29 22.05 4.91
C VAL A 52 -29.07 21.74 4.06
N ALA A 53 -29.20 21.94 2.74
CA ALA A 53 -28.09 21.74 1.83
C ALA A 53 -26.97 22.78 2.09
N LYS A 54 -25.74 22.29 2.27
CA LYS A 54 -24.57 23.14 2.59
C LYS A 54 -24.00 23.85 1.35
N GLN A 55 -24.26 23.32 0.16
CA GLN A 55 -23.76 23.84 -1.12
C GLN A 55 -24.85 23.79 -2.20
N SER A 56 -24.58 24.47 -3.33
CA SER A 56 -25.43 24.43 -4.53
C SER A 56 -25.14 23.16 -5.32
N ASP A 57 -25.96 22.88 -6.35
CA ASP A 57 -25.75 21.78 -7.28
C ASP A 57 -25.83 20.39 -6.63
N MET A 58 -26.77 20.20 -5.70
CA MET A 58 -27.03 18.91 -5.08
C MET A 58 -27.46 17.88 -6.12
N CYS A 59 -26.85 16.69 -6.12
CA CYS A 59 -27.04 15.70 -7.19
C CYS A 59 -27.13 14.25 -6.70
N ASP A 60 -26.77 13.97 -5.45
CA ASP A 60 -26.98 12.65 -4.85
C ASP A 60 -27.20 12.73 -3.34
N ILE A 61 -27.81 11.69 -2.79
CA ILE A 61 -27.88 11.46 -1.34
C ILE A 61 -27.54 10.01 -1.08
N SER A 62 -26.64 9.77 -0.14
CA SER A 62 -26.32 8.43 0.34
C SER A 62 -26.79 8.20 1.76
N VAL A 63 -27.44 7.06 1.96
CA VAL A 63 -28.00 6.62 3.23
C VAL A 63 -27.23 5.42 3.73
N TYR A 64 -26.88 5.40 5.03
CA TYR A 64 -26.17 4.28 5.64
C TYR A 64 -27.14 3.25 6.22
N PHE A 65 -27.28 2.12 5.52
CA PHE A 65 -28.18 1.03 5.91
C PHE A 65 -27.47 -0.07 6.70
N ASP A 66 -28.24 -0.74 7.55
CA ASP A 66 -27.92 -2.03 8.14
C ASP A 66 -28.93 -3.08 7.67
N THR A 67 -28.46 -4.28 7.35
CA THR A 67 -29.32 -5.41 6.99
C THR A 67 -29.09 -6.50 8.03
N LEU A 68 -29.96 -6.57 9.03
CA LEU A 68 -29.91 -7.54 10.12
C LEU A 68 -30.56 -8.85 9.68
N GLY A 69 -29.76 -9.90 9.44
CA GLY A 69 -30.25 -11.27 9.15
C GLY A 69 -29.99 -11.75 7.72
N GLU A 70 -30.26 -13.04 7.47
CA GLU A 70 -29.94 -13.71 6.20
C GLU A 70 -30.93 -13.41 5.05
N GLN A 71 -32.12 -12.88 5.34
CA GLN A 71 -33.15 -12.63 4.32
C GLN A 71 -33.13 -11.19 3.80
N LYS A 72 -32.72 -11.01 2.54
CA LYS A 72 -32.69 -9.72 1.84
C LYS A 72 -33.75 -9.66 0.73
N TYR A 73 -35.00 -9.37 1.09
CA TYR A 73 -36.08 -9.21 0.11
C TYR A 73 -36.90 -7.95 0.37
N GLY A 74 -37.58 -7.46 -0.66
CA GLY A 74 -38.39 -6.24 -0.62
C GLY A 74 -37.75 -5.07 -1.36
N LYS A 75 -38.42 -3.91 -1.28
CA LYS A 75 -37.93 -2.65 -1.85
C LYS A 75 -38.09 -1.52 -0.85
N ILE A 76 -37.13 -0.60 -0.82
CA ILE A 76 -37.24 0.67 -0.12
C ILE A 76 -37.61 1.73 -1.15
N LEU A 77 -38.70 2.46 -0.91
CA LEU A 77 -39.02 3.66 -1.65
C LEU A 77 -38.28 4.83 -1.02
N PHE A 78 -37.33 5.40 -1.73
CA PHE A 78 -36.65 6.63 -1.37
C PHE A 78 -37.32 7.80 -2.09
N THR A 79 -37.65 8.86 -1.35
CA THR A 79 -38.24 10.08 -1.91
C THR A 79 -37.52 11.31 -1.35
N LEU A 80 -36.97 12.13 -2.25
CA LEU A 80 -36.43 13.45 -1.92
C LEU A 80 -37.48 14.52 -2.20
N MET A 81 -37.72 15.40 -1.24
CA MET A 81 -38.69 16.49 -1.33
C MET A 81 -38.04 17.83 -1.03
N SER A 82 -38.57 18.88 -1.67
CA SER A 82 -38.28 20.29 -1.33
C SER A 82 -39.00 20.71 -0.06
N GLU A 83 -38.63 21.88 0.48
CA GLU A 83 -39.33 22.56 1.57
C GLU A 83 -40.85 22.74 1.33
N SER A 84 -41.27 22.93 0.08
CA SER A 84 -42.70 23.06 -0.28
C SER A 84 -43.42 21.71 -0.41
N GLY A 85 -42.77 20.60 -0.08
CA GLY A 85 -43.32 19.24 -0.21
C GLY A 85 -43.34 18.70 -1.64
N ARG A 86 -42.78 19.42 -2.63
CA ARG A 86 -42.67 18.91 -4.01
C ARG A 86 -41.62 17.79 -4.07
N VAL A 87 -41.98 16.65 -4.63
CA VAL A 87 -41.06 15.54 -4.92
C VAL A 87 -40.07 15.96 -6.01
N LEU A 88 -38.79 15.81 -5.70
CA LEU A 88 -37.65 16.17 -6.56
C LEU A 88 -36.97 14.94 -7.14
N ALA A 89 -36.92 13.83 -6.39
CA ALA A 89 -36.42 12.55 -6.86
C ALA A 89 -37.13 11.39 -6.15
N GLU A 90 -37.29 10.28 -6.85
CA GLU A 90 -37.85 9.05 -6.30
C GLU A 90 -37.10 7.84 -6.87
N GLU A 91 -36.71 6.90 -6.00
CA GLU A 91 -36.04 5.68 -6.40
C GLU A 91 -36.56 4.48 -5.61
N LYS A 92 -36.71 3.34 -6.29
CA LYS A 92 -37.07 2.05 -5.67
C LYS A 92 -35.82 1.20 -5.52
N ILE A 93 -35.29 1.17 -4.30
CA ILE A 93 -34.05 0.47 -3.95
C ILE A 93 -34.37 -0.99 -3.66
N ASP A 94 -33.75 -1.91 -4.39
CA ASP A 94 -33.85 -3.34 -4.10
C ASP A 94 -32.94 -3.71 -2.92
N VAL A 95 -33.51 -4.32 -1.90
CA VAL A 95 -32.82 -4.65 -0.64
C VAL A 95 -31.65 -5.60 -0.86
N SER A 96 -31.73 -6.47 -1.88
CA SER A 96 -30.64 -7.38 -2.25
C SER A 96 -29.37 -6.64 -2.70
N THR A 97 -29.50 -5.38 -3.14
CA THR A 97 -28.36 -4.55 -3.57
C THR A 97 -27.69 -3.81 -2.41
N LEU A 98 -28.28 -3.84 -1.21
CA LEU A 98 -27.71 -3.20 -0.03
C LEU A 98 -26.55 -4.03 0.55
N LYS A 99 -25.44 -3.33 0.80
CA LYS A 99 -24.31 -3.86 1.56
C LYS A 99 -24.68 -3.86 3.05
N GLU A 100 -24.28 -4.92 3.76
CA GLU A 100 -24.37 -4.94 5.21
C GLU A 100 -23.48 -3.81 5.76
N LYS A 101 -24.06 -2.93 6.60
CA LYS A 101 -23.39 -1.74 7.16
C LYS A 101 -22.69 -0.91 6.07
N GLY A 102 -23.48 -0.37 5.14
CA GLY A 102 -22.94 0.36 3.99
C GLY A 102 -23.79 1.53 3.54
N PHE A 103 -23.14 2.47 2.84
CA PHE A 103 -23.85 3.52 2.12
C PHE A 103 -24.47 2.98 0.82
N TYR A 104 -25.73 3.32 0.58
CA TYR A 104 -26.37 3.24 -0.73
C TYR A 104 -26.60 4.67 -1.24
N THR A 105 -26.25 4.95 -2.49
CA THR A 105 -26.37 6.29 -3.09
C THR A 105 -27.54 6.33 -4.05
N VAL A 106 -28.45 7.28 -3.84
CA VAL A 106 -29.52 7.65 -4.79
C VAL A 106 -29.06 8.90 -5.53
N SER A 107 -28.90 8.79 -6.84
CA SER A 107 -28.49 9.90 -7.71
C SER A 107 -29.69 10.48 -8.44
N PHE A 108 -29.70 11.78 -8.66
CA PHE A 108 -30.80 12.49 -9.32
C PHE A 108 -30.28 13.69 -10.13
N ASP A 109 -31.16 14.27 -10.94
CA ASP A 109 -30.82 15.45 -11.73
C ASP A 109 -30.36 16.60 -10.82
N LYS A 110 -29.28 17.26 -11.22
CA LYS A 110 -28.63 18.33 -10.47
C LYS A 110 -29.64 19.42 -10.08
N ILE A 111 -29.75 19.68 -8.79
CA ILE A 111 -30.63 20.70 -8.21
C ILE A 111 -29.82 21.98 -8.02
N GLU A 112 -29.97 22.91 -8.96
CA GLU A 112 -29.29 24.20 -8.96
C GLU A 112 -29.73 25.06 -7.77
N GLU A 113 -28.82 25.92 -7.29
CA GLU A 113 -29.06 26.83 -6.17
C GLU A 113 -29.58 26.16 -4.88
N SER A 114 -29.23 24.88 -4.64
CA SER A 114 -29.65 24.16 -3.44
C SER A 114 -29.10 24.76 -2.14
N LYS A 115 -28.03 25.55 -2.18
CA LYS A 115 -27.35 26.05 -0.98
C LYS A 115 -28.30 26.82 -0.05
N GLY A 116 -28.35 26.39 1.21
CA GLY A 116 -29.17 27.02 2.24
C GLY A 116 -30.67 26.69 2.16
N ARG A 117 -31.11 25.91 1.16
CA ARG A 117 -32.50 25.43 1.06
C ARG A 117 -32.71 24.18 1.91
N ALA A 118 -33.90 24.05 2.48
CA ALA A 118 -34.30 22.87 3.24
C ALA A 118 -34.88 21.77 2.33
N PHE A 119 -34.57 20.53 2.66
CA PHE A 119 -35.02 19.34 1.95
C PHE A 119 -35.44 18.27 2.96
N SER A 120 -36.29 17.34 2.52
CA SER A 120 -36.60 16.14 3.30
C SER A 120 -36.38 14.88 2.48
N VAL A 121 -35.77 13.88 3.13
CA VAL A 121 -35.63 12.53 2.57
C VAL A 121 -36.57 11.63 3.35
N ARG A 122 -37.48 10.97 2.64
CA ARG A 122 -38.42 10.00 3.18
C ARG A 122 -38.11 8.61 2.65
N MET A 123 -38.19 7.63 3.54
CA MET A 123 -37.98 6.22 3.23
C MET A 123 -39.09 5.36 3.81
N THR A 124 -39.65 4.48 2.99
CA THR A 124 -40.65 3.47 3.38
C THR A 124 -40.30 2.13 2.74
N SER A 125 -40.64 1.03 3.40
CA SER A 125 -40.42 -0.32 2.86
C SER A 125 -41.69 -0.88 2.23
N THR A 126 -41.56 -1.75 1.23
CA THR A 126 -42.70 -2.52 0.69
C THR A 126 -42.99 -3.79 1.49
N VAL A 127 -42.23 -4.07 2.55
CA VAL A 127 -42.33 -5.29 3.37
C VAL A 127 -43.17 -5.01 4.62
N ASN A 128 -44.17 -5.84 4.89
CA ASN A 128 -45.12 -5.60 5.99
C ASN A 128 -44.60 -6.04 7.37
N ASP A 129 -43.66 -6.97 7.42
CA ASP A 129 -43.12 -7.56 8.64
C ASP A 129 -41.65 -7.17 8.88
N ALA A 130 -41.24 -7.11 10.15
CA ALA A 130 -39.88 -6.72 10.55
C ALA A 130 -38.80 -7.76 10.17
N SER A 131 -39.21 -8.90 9.59
CA SER A 131 -38.36 -10.02 9.16
C SER A 131 -37.39 -9.65 8.02
N GLY A 132 -37.66 -8.56 7.28
CA GLY A 132 -36.74 -8.02 6.26
C GLY A 132 -35.48 -7.35 6.84
N GLY A 133 -35.46 -7.04 8.14
CA GLY A 133 -34.23 -6.71 8.87
C GLY A 133 -33.52 -5.40 8.50
N ILE A 134 -34.14 -4.47 7.76
CA ILE A 134 -33.44 -3.27 7.27
C ILE A 134 -33.60 -2.12 8.24
N SER A 135 -32.49 -1.61 8.75
CA SER A 135 -32.48 -0.50 9.69
C SER A 135 -31.55 0.61 9.17
N ILE A 136 -31.74 1.84 9.63
CA ILE A 136 -30.90 2.99 9.21
C ILE A 136 -30.07 3.44 10.41
N TRP A 137 -28.79 3.70 10.16
CA TRP A 137 -27.93 4.23 11.19
C TRP A 137 -28.18 5.72 11.41
N TYR A 138 -28.23 6.13 12.67
CA TYR A 138 -28.38 7.54 13.06
C TYR A 138 -27.46 7.87 14.24
N ARG A 139 -27.09 9.14 14.35
CA ARG A 139 -26.35 9.67 15.49
C ARG A 139 -27.33 10.10 16.56
N ALA A 140 -27.20 9.54 17.76
CA ALA A 140 -28.02 9.90 18.92
C ALA A 140 -27.57 11.22 19.57
N LYS A 141 -27.70 12.33 18.83
CA LYS A 141 -27.43 13.68 19.33
C LYS A 141 -28.37 14.66 18.62
N ASP A 142 -29.07 15.46 19.41
CA ASP A 142 -30.05 16.43 18.91
C ASP A 142 -29.33 17.58 18.19
N ASP A 143 -29.60 17.72 16.89
CA ASP A 143 -29.21 18.87 16.07
C ASP A 143 -30.49 19.56 15.60
N GLN A 144 -30.76 20.75 16.14
CA GLN A 144 -31.99 21.51 15.83
C GLN A 144 -32.15 21.80 14.33
N SER A 145 -31.06 21.76 13.55
CA SER A 145 -31.08 22.00 12.11
C SER A 145 -31.32 20.75 11.26
N ASN A 146 -31.20 19.54 11.85
CA ASN A 146 -31.32 18.26 11.13
C ASN A 146 -32.13 17.25 11.95
N THR A 147 -33.46 17.37 11.95
CA THR A 147 -34.36 16.50 12.71
C THR A 147 -34.76 15.25 11.92
N ALA A 148 -34.57 14.06 12.49
CA ALA A 148 -35.14 12.82 11.99
C ALA A 148 -36.45 12.47 12.71
N THR A 149 -37.41 11.91 11.98
CA THR A 149 -38.65 11.37 12.53
C THR A 149 -38.90 9.95 12.04
N VAL A 150 -39.60 9.18 12.87
CA VAL A 150 -40.14 7.86 12.53
C VAL A 150 -41.64 7.91 12.79
N ASN A 151 -42.45 7.71 11.75
CA ASN A 151 -43.90 7.86 11.79
C ASN A 151 -44.39 9.23 12.33
N GLY A 152 -43.59 10.27 12.15
CA GLY A 152 -43.88 11.63 12.64
C GLY A 152 -43.32 11.92 14.05
N ASP A 153 -42.95 10.90 14.81
CA ASP A 153 -42.34 11.07 16.13
C ASP A 153 -40.83 11.32 16.02
N LYS A 154 -40.27 12.20 16.86
CA LYS A 154 -38.83 12.52 16.84
C LYS A 154 -37.98 11.31 17.23
N LEU A 155 -37.00 10.97 16.40
CA LEU A 155 -36.06 9.86 16.62
C LEU A 155 -34.98 10.18 17.69
N GLY A 156 -34.90 11.42 18.18
CA GLY A 156 -33.89 11.85 19.16
C GLY A 156 -32.47 11.93 18.58
N GLY A 157 -32.34 12.03 17.26
CA GLY A 157 -31.06 12.08 16.56
C GLY A 157 -31.18 12.40 15.08
N THR A 158 -30.08 12.23 14.36
CA THR A 158 -29.96 12.58 12.93
C THR A 158 -29.45 11.37 12.15
N LEU A 159 -30.15 10.99 11.07
CA LEU A 159 -29.74 9.89 10.19
C LEU A 159 -28.34 10.14 9.63
N ARG A 160 -27.59 9.05 9.44
CA ARG A 160 -26.25 9.08 8.85
C ARG A 160 -26.37 9.17 7.34
N LEU A 161 -26.32 10.41 6.82
CA LEU A 161 -26.44 10.71 5.40
C LEU A 161 -25.16 11.37 4.85
N LYS A 162 -24.93 11.18 3.55
CA LYS A 162 -24.00 12.00 2.75
C LYS A 162 -24.80 12.70 1.68
N VAL A 163 -24.76 14.03 1.64
CA VAL A 163 -25.35 14.81 0.56
C VAL A 163 -24.25 15.16 -0.42
N GLY A 164 -24.45 14.80 -1.68
CA GLY A 164 -23.53 15.05 -2.77
C GLY A 164 -23.85 16.32 -3.54
N TYR A 165 -22.82 17.10 -3.84
CA TYR A 165 -22.88 18.30 -4.68
C TYR A 165 -21.92 18.18 -5.84
N TYR A 166 -22.40 18.43 -7.06
CA TYR A 166 -21.56 18.45 -8.23
C TYR A 166 -20.54 19.59 -8.14
N ASP A 167 -19.25 19.27 -8.25
CA ASP A 167 -18.17 20.25 -8.19
C ASP A 167 -17.34 20.26 -9.48
N SER A 168 -17.60 21.28 -10.31
CA SER A 168 -16.88 21.52 -11.57
C SER A 168 -15.38 21.74 -11.38
N SER A 169 -14.95 22.29 -10.24
CA SER A 169 -13.53 22.47 -9.92
C SER A 169 -12.87 21.12 -9.63
N MET A 170 -13.56 20.22 -8.93
CA MET A 170 -13.08 18.84 -8.77
C MET A 170 -13.02 18.07 -10.08
N GLN A 171 -13.95 18.32 -11.00
CA GLN A 171 -13.82 17.78 -12.36
C GLN A 171 -12.55 18.27 -13.04
N LEU A 172 -12.29 19.58 -12.96
CA LEU A 172 -11.12 20.19 -13.57
C LEU A 172 -9.82 19.65 -12.98
N ILE A 173 -9.73 19.51 -11.65
CA ILE A 173 -8.54 18.91 -11.00
C ILE A 173 -8.32 17.48 -11.48
N ARG A 174 -9.39 16.66 -11.53
CA ARG A 174 -9.30 15.29 -12.05
C ARG A 174 -8.78 15.29 -13.50
N ILE A 175 -9.35 16.13 -14.38
CA ILE A 175 -8.91 16.27 -15.78
C ILE A 175 -7.42 16.65 -15.84
N ILE A 176 -6.98 17.61 -15.03
CA ILE A 176 -5.58 18.02 -14.96
C ILE A 176 -4.67 16.85 -14.55
N CYS A 177 -5.04 16.09 -13.51
CA CYS A 177 -4.27 14.91 -13.09
C CYS A 177 -4.11 13.87 -14.21
N TRP A 178 -5.16 13.64 -14.99
CA TRP A 178 -5.12 12.76 -16.17
C TRP A 178 -4.24 13.34 -17.29
N ILE A 179 -4.36 14.64 -17.58
CA ILE A 179 -3.50 15.31 -18.58
C ILE A 179 -2.03 15.22 -18.18
N VAL A 180 -1.69 15.47 -16.90
CA VAL A 180 -0.32 15.36 -16.40
C VAL A 180 0.22 13.94 -16.58
N LEU A 181 -0.57 12.92 -16.21
CA LEU A 181 -0.17 11.52 -16.36
C LEU A 181 0.05 11.14 -17.84
N ILE A 182 -0.86 11.54 -18.72
CA ILE A 182 -0.76 11.30 -20.17
C ILE A 182 0.46 12.03 -20.74
N ALA A 183 0.64 13.32 -20.44
CA ALA A 183 1.77 14.11 -20.91
C ALA A 183 3.11 13.51 -20.45
N ALA A 184 3.23 13.16 -19.16
CA ALA A 184 4.41 12.51 -18.59
C ALA A 184 4.73 11.19 -19.31
N SER A 185 3.71 10.40 -19.67
CA SER A 185 3.91 9.15 -20.42
C SER A 185 4.47 9.35 -21.82
N PHE A 186 4.05 10.41 -22.53
CA PHE A 186 4.55 10.73 -23.86
C PHE A 186 5.99 11.25 -23.77
N VAL A 187 6.29 12.11 -22.79
CA VAL A 187 7.65 12.57 -22.51
C VAL A 187 8.56 11.36 -22.21
N PHE A 188 8.12 10.43 -21.36
CA PHE A 188 8.86 9.20 -21.09
C PHE A 188 9.15 8.41 -22.37
N ALA A 189 8.14 8.21 -23.21
CA ALA A 189 8.27 7.43 -24.44
C ALA A 189 9.17 8.09 -25.51
N ILE A 190 9.30 9.42 -25.49
CA ILE A 190 10.21 10.17 -26.37
C ILE A 190 11.67 9.99 -25.91
N PHE A 191 11.92 10.08 -24.60
CA PHE A 191 13.28 10.09 -24.04
C PHE A 191 13.83 8.72 -23.64
N VAL A 192 13.00 7.67 -23.64
CA VAL A 192 13.46 6.30 -23.33
C VAL A 192 14.46 5.79 -24.37
N GLY A 193 15.58 5.25 -23.91
CA GLY A 193 16.68 4.77 -24.75
C GLY A 193 17.18 3.38 -24.35
N ASP A 194 18.46 3.10 -24.62
CA ASP A 194 19.06 1.76 -24.41
C ASP A 194 19.87 1.62 -23.11
N VAL A 195 19.78 2.60 -22.21
CA VAL A 195 20.54 2.62 -20.96
C VAL A 195 19.59 2.50 -19.77
N TYR A 196 19.56 1.32 -19.15
CA TYR A 196 18.65 1.00 -18.05
C TYR A 196 18.69 2.00 -16.89
N GLU A 197 19.88 2.40 -16.42
CA GLU A 197 19.97 3.34 -15.30
C GLU A 197 19.42 4.74 -15.63
N LYS A 198 19.48 5.17 -16.90
CA LYS A 198 18.87 6.44 -17.34
C LYS A 198 17.36 6.31 -17.48
N ASN A 199 16.90 5.20 -18.07
CA ASN A 199 15.48 4.91 -18.21
C ASN A 199 14.79 4.80 -16.85
N PHE A 200 15.44 4.20 -15.85
CA PHE A 200 14.92 4.11 -14.49
C PHE A 200 14.72 5.50 -13.87
N ILE A 201 15.71 6.38 -13.97
CA ILE A 201 15.59 7.76 -13.47
C ILE A 201 14.46 8.50 -14.20
N LEU A 202 14.40 8.39 -15.52
CA LEU A 202 13.36 9.03 -16.32
C LEU A 202 11.96 8.56 -15.89
N LEU A 203 11.77 7.25 -15.73
CA LEU A 203 10.52 6.63 -15.29
C LEU A 203 10.18 7.02 -13.85
N ALA A 204 11.14 7.01 -12.94
CA ALA A 204 10.96 7.41 -11.55
C ALA A 204 10.50 8.87 -11.44
N PHE A 205 11.16 9.80 -12.12
CA PHE A 205 10.80 11.22 -12.01
C PHE A 205 9.54 11.61 -12.79
N LEU A 206 9.25 10.98 -13.93
CA LEU A 206 8.07 11.35 -14.73
C LEU A 206 6.79 10.65 -14.25
N LEU A 207 6.89 9.39 -13.85
CA LEU A 207 5.73 8.56 -13.51
C LEU A 207 5.74 8.18 -12.04
N GLY A 208 6.87 7.70 -11.54
CA GLY A 208 6.95 7.15 -10.20
C GLY A 208 6.70 8.18 -9.09
N ILE A 209 7.17 9.42 -9.23
CA ILE A 209 6.93 10.46 -8.22
C ILE A 209 5.44 10.79 -8.04
N LEU A 210 4.62 10.56 -9.06
CA LEU A 210 3.17 10.79 -9.00
C LEU A 210 2.51 9.88 -7.96
N THR A 211 3.08 8.69 -7.66
CA THR A 211 2.54 7.80 -6.63
C THR A 211 2.59 8.43 -5.23
N CYS A 212 3.54 9.33 -4.95
CA CYS A 212 3.60 10.06 -3.67
C CYS A 212 2.37 10.93 -3.41
N PHE A 213 1.77 11.45 -4.49
CA PHE A 213 0.62 12.36 -4.46
C PHE A 213 -0.70 11.65 -4.71
N TYR A 214 -0.71 10.66 -5.60
CA TYR A 214 -1.93 9.96 -6.01
C TYR A 214 -2.33 8.86 -5.02
N ASN A 215 -1.40 8.32 -4.23
CA ASN A 215 -1.76 7.50 -3.08
C ASN A 215 -2.53 8.36 -2.07
N PRO A 216 -3.77 8.00 -1.68
CA PRO A 216 -4.36 8.55 -0.47
C PRO A 216 -3.45 8.34 0.75
N PHE A 217 -3.68 8.95 1.90
CA PHE A 217 -2.94 8.69 3.13
C PHE A 217 -3.89 8.65 4.32
N PRO A 218 -3.80 7.65 5.21
CA PRO A 218 -3.12 6.39 4.99
C PRO A 218 -3.84 5.59 3.90
N HIS A 219 -3.10 5.03 2.94
CA HIS A 219 -3.70 4.26 1.82
C HIS A 219 -3.07 2.89 1.62
N VAL A 220 -1.77 2.79 1.86
CA VAL A 220 -1.02 1.58 1.53
C VAL A 220 -1.11 0.58 2.67
N ILE A 221 -0.84 -0.69 2.32
CA ILE A 221 -0.74 -1.79 3.27
C ILE A 221 0.22 -1.40 4.40
N ASP A 222 -0.34 -1.29 5.61
CA ASP A 222 0.35 -0.90 6.85
C ASP A 222 0.93 0.53 6.89
N GLU A 223 0.51 1.42 5.99
CA GLU A 223 1.09 2.77 5.90
C GLU A 223 0.91 3.60 7.19
N ALA A 224 -0.26 3.53 7.81
CA ALA A 224 -0.53 4.20 9.09
C ALA A 224 0.46 3.76 10.18
N THR A 225 0.80 2.47 10.19
CA THR A 225 1.74 1.87 11.13
C THR A 225 3.18 2.34 10.89
N HIS A 226 3.60 2.40 9.63
CA HIS A 226 4.91 2.91 9.28
C HIS A 226 5.03 4.41 9.53
N PHE A 227 3.97 5.18 9.30
CA PHE A 227 3.91 6.60 9.64
C PHE A 227 4.02 6.80 11.15
N PHE A 228 3.21 6.10 11.94
CA PHE A 228 3.24 6.15 13.40
C PHE A 228 4.65 5.91 13.94
N ARG A 229 5.30 4.83 13.49
CA ARG A 229 6.66 4.49 13.94
C ARG A 229 7.69 5.54 13.53
N SER A 230 7.61 6.06 12.31
CA SER A 230 8.48 7.14 11.83
C SER A 230 8.26 8.43 12.62
N PHE A 231 7.02 8.71 13.01
CA PHE A 231 6.63 9.87 13.79
C PHE A 231 7.20 9.81 15.21
N MET A 232 7.13 8.65 15.88
CA MET A 232 7.75 8.43 17.18
C MET A 232 9.28 8.61 17.12
N ILE A 233 9.94 8.01 16.13
CA ILE A 233 11.39 8.16 15.96
C ILE A 233 11.77 9.63 15.73
N SER A 234 10.94 10.39 15.01
CA SER A 234 11.13 11.84 14.82
C SER A 234 11.07 12.64 16.12
N GLN A 235 10.49 12.07 17.18
CA GLN A 235 10.41 12.66 18.52
C GLN A 235 11.52 12.16 19.47
N GLY A 236 12.39 11.26 19.00
CA GLY A 236 13.41 10.62 19.84
C GLY A 236 12.94 9.32 20.51
N ASP A 237 11.71 8.89 20.26
CA ASP A 237 11.12 7.70 20.85
C ASP A 237 11.41 6.47 19.95
N PHE A 238 12.51 5.77 20.24
CA PHE A 238 12.99 4.60 19.47
C PHE A 238 12.34 3.27 19.89
N TYR A 239 11.41 3.29 20.84
CA TYR A 239 10.74 2.13 21.41
C TYR A 239 9.25 2.43 21.54
N ASP A 240 8.44 1.37 21.59
CA ASP A 240 7.02 1.54 21.90
C ASP A 240 6.86 1.91 23.38
N ASP A 241 5.66 2.34 23.78
CA ASP A 241 5.30 2.62 25.17
C ASP A 241 4.09 1.78 25.58
N ILE A 242 3.96 1.48 26.87
CA ILE A 242 2.86 0.69 27.43
C ILE A 242 2.08 1.55 28.43
N TYR A 243 0.82 1.81 28.10
CA TYR A 243 -0.11 2.50 28.98
C TYR A 243 -1.34 1.63 29.24
N ILE A 244 -1.61 1.33 30.51
CA ILE A 244 -2.74 0.48 30.96
C ILE A 244 -2.79 -0.84 30.16
N SER A 245 -1.66 -1.55 30.12
CA SER A 245 -1.49 -2.84 29.40
C SER A 245 -1.76 -2.78 27.89
N ARG A 246 -1.75 -1.59 27.28
CA ARG A 246 -1.89 -1.41 25.83
C ARG A 246 -0.63 -0.80 25.24
N ILE A 247 -0.22 -1.31 24.08
CA ILE A 247 0.99 -0.88 23.38
C ILE A 247 0.67 0.28 22.44
N GLY A 248 1.48 1.34 22.49
CA GLY A 248 1.34 2.52 21.66
C GLY A 248 2.53 3.45 21.82
N GLY A 249 2.28 4.75 21.86
CA GLY A 249 3.33 5.76 22.01
C GLY A 249 2.78 7.16 22.18
N ASN A 250 3.56 8.01 22.86
CA ASN A 250 3.22 9.42 23.03
C ASN A 250 3.55 10.18 21.74
N VAL A 251 2.53 10.63 21.02
CA VAL A 251 2.64 11.41 19.78
C VAL A 251 1.91 12.75 19.94
N SER A 252 1.90 13.61 18.92
CA SER A 252 1.26 14.92 19.03
C SER A 252 -0.23 14.81 19.37
N ALA A 253 -0.78 15.65 20.24
CA ALA A 253 -2.17 15.55 20.71
C ALA A 253 -3.23 15.57 19.59
N ASN A 254 -2.96 16.27 18.48
CA ASN A 254 -3.85 16.29 17.31
C ASN A 254 -3.54 15.19 16.27
N TYR A 255 -2.72 14.18 16.61
CA TYR A 255 -2.30 13.13 15.68
C TYR A 255 -3.48 12.32 15.15
N SER A 256 -4.35 11.81 16.04
CA SER A 256 -5.57 11.05 15.69
C SER A 256 -6.46 11.84 14.74
N SER A 257 -6.66 13.14 15.03
CA SER A 257 -7.48 14.02 14.19
C SER A 257 -7.01 14.08 12.72
N VAL A 258 -5.71 13.88 12.47
CA VAL A 258 -5.13 13.86 11.12
C VAL A 258 -5.13 12.45 10.54
N VAL A 259 -4.64 11.47 11.29
CA VAL A 259 -4.36 10.10 10.80
C VAL A 259 -5.61 9.23 10.68
N ASP A 260 -6.65 9.50 11.47
CA ASP A 260 -7.94 8.79 11.40
C ASP A 260 -8.79 9.29 10.21
N SER A 261 -8.21 10.05 9.29
CA SER A 261 -8.86 10.49 8.05
C SER A 261 -7.98 10.24 6.86
N THR A 262 -8.62 9.98 5.72
CA THR A 262 -7.92 9.77 4.46
C THR A 262 -7.65 11.11 3.78
N LEU A 263 -6.39 11.51 3.72
CA LEU A 263 -5.87 12.54 2.83
C LEU A 263 -5.88 12.00 1.39
N SER A 264 -6.54 12.70 0.49
CA SER A 264 -6.45 12.53 -0.95
C SER A 264 -6.51 13.92 -1.59
N ILE A 265 -6.28 14.02 -2.90
CA ILE A 265 -6.48 15.28 -3.62
C ILE A 265 -7.88 15.85 -3.34
N ARG A 266 -8.88 14.97 -3.36
CA ARG A 266 -10.27 15.32 -3.06
C ARG A 266 -10.49 15.77 -1.63
N SER A 267 -10.07 14.99 -0.63
CA SER A 267 -10.31 15.36 0.77
C SER A 267 -9.48 16.56 1.23
N PHE A 268 -8.33 16.81 0.59
CA PHE A 268 -7.56 18.04 0.76
C PHE A 268 -8.34 19.25 0.27
N TYR A 269 -8.93 19.15 -0.91
CA TYR A 269 -9.75 20.23 -1.46
C TYR A 269 -11.04 20.46 -0.67
N GLU A 270 -11.73 19.39 -0.24
CA GLU A 270 -12.97 19.49 0.54
C GLU A 270 -12.73 20.11 1.93
N ASN A 271 -11.57 19.89 2.54
CA ASN A 271 -11.26 20.40 3.88
C ASN A 271 -9.77 20.79 4.04
N PRO A 272 -9.30 21.87 3.40
CA PRO A 272 -7.89 22.24 3.42
C PRO A 272 -7.43 22.64 4.83
N GLY A 273 -8.30 23.26 5.64
CA GLY A 273 -7.97 23.70 7.00
C GLY A 273 -7.48 22.55 7.89
N LYS A 274 -8.10 21.37 7.80
CA LYS A 274 -7.68 20.17 8.51
C LYS A 274 -6.25 19.73 8.18
N TRP A 275 -5.84 19.87 6.93
CA TRP A 275 -4.54 19.42 6.45
C TRP A 275 -3.46 20.50 6.52
N LEU A 276 -3.89 21.76 6.57
CA LEU A 276 -3.04 22.94 6.71
C LEU A 276 -2.64 23.23 8.16
N GLN A 277 -3.25 22.57 9.14
CA GLN A 277 -2.83 22.66 10.54
C GLN A 277 -1.49 21.93 10.78
N SER A 278 -0.64 22.47 11.65
CA SER A 278 0.57 21.80 12.12
C SER A 278 0.26 20.76 13.20
N PHE A 279 1.13 19.76 13.38
CA PHE A 279 1.05 18.87 14.53
C PHE A 279 1.36 19.62 15.84
N SER A 280 0.63 19.31 16.91
CA SER A 280 0.81 19.91 18.23
C SER A 280 2.18 19.61 18.83
N ALA A 281 2.65 20.51 19.70
CA ALA A 281 3.82 20.25 20.55
C ALA A 281 3.45 19.37 21.75
N ASP A 282 2.21 19.50 22.25
CA ASP A 282 1.70 18.67 23.33
C ASP A 282 1.59 17.23 22.86
N LYS A 283 1.90 16.29 23.77
CA LYS A 283 1.85 14.86 23.48
C LYS A 283 0.65 14.22 24.16
N GLU A 284 0.06 13.25 23.48
CA GLU A 284 -0.97 12.35 24.00
C GLU A 284 -0.63 10.92 23.62
N PHE A 285 -1.01 9.97 24.47
CA PHE A 285 -0.81 8.55 24.19
C PHE A 285 -1.75 8.10 23.07
N TYR A 286 -1.17 7.68 21.94
CA TYR A 286 -1.91 7.08 20.84
C TYR A 286 -1.73 5.57 20.86
N LEU A 287 -2.87 4.87 20.92
CA LEU A 287 -2.92 3.41 20.90
C LEU A 287 -2.63 2.90 19.49
N HIS A 288 -1.48 2.26 19.29
CA HIS A 288 -1.14 1.64 18.00
C HIS A 288 -0.26 0.40 18.21
N PRO A 289 -0.85 -0.74 18.58
CA PRO A 289 -0.08 -1.93 18.91
C PRO A 289 0.47 -2.65 17.66
N TYR A 290 -0.03 -2.31 16.47
CA TYR A 290 0.39 -2.91 15.20
C TYR A 290 1.86 -2.58 14.88
N MET A 291 2.61 -3.62 14.47
CA MET A 291 4.08 -3.59 14.33
C MET A 291 4.85 -3.12 15.57
N SER A 292 4.33 -3.38 16.78
CA SER A 292 5.20 -3.30 17.96
C SER A 292 6.43 -4.20 17.76
N SER A 293 7.49 -3.85 18.49
CA SER A 293 8.77 -4.57 18.42
C SER A 293 9.50 -4.46 17.08
N ALA A 294 9.14 -3.48 16.24
CA ALA A 294 9.83 -3.21 14.99
C ALA A 294 11.21 -2.55 15.23
N ILE A 295 12.22 -3.03 14.50
CA ILE A 295 13.55 -2.42 14.50
C ILE A 295 13.45 -1.03 13.84
N PRO A 296 13.87 0.06 14.51
CA PRO A 296 13.56 1.43 14.08
C PRO A 296 14.34 1.89 12.84
N ILE A 297 15.40 1.19 12.45
CA ILE A 297 16.40 1.64 11.46
C ILE A 297 15.75 1.99 10.12
N ASN A 298 14.85 1.13 9.61
CA ASN A 298 14.23 1.36 8.31
C ASN A 298 13.25 2.54 8.33
N HIS A 299 12.66 2.88 9.47
CA HIS A 299 11.75 4.03 9.59
C HIS A 299 12.49 5.37 9.74
N MET A 300 13.81 5.35 9.98
CA MET A 300 14.60 6.56 10.19
C MET A 300 14.60 7.50 8.98
N ILE A 301 14.53 6.97 7.75
CA ILE A 301 14.53 7.80 6.54
C ILE A 301 13.33 8.75 6.53
N ALA A 302 12.14 8.21 6.73
CA ALA A 302 10.92 9.00 6.82
C ALA A 302 10.89 9.88 8.08
N ALA A 303 11.40 9.38 9.20
CA ALA A 303 11.47 10.11 10.46
C ALA A 303 12.30 11.41 10.36
N VAL A 304 13.37 11.43 9.57
CA VAL A 304 14.18 12.64 9.33
C VAL A 304 13.35 13.74 8.68
N ALA A 305 12.54 13.41 7.67
CA ALA A 305 11.65 14.40 7.04
C ALA A 305 10.60 14.92 8.04
N ILE A 306 9.96 14.02 8.79
CA ILE A 306 8.97 14.40 9.80
C ILE A 306 9.60 15.33 10.84
N PHE A 307 10.79 14.99 11.34
CA PHE A 307 11.53 15.81 12.30
C PHE A 307 11.77 17.22 11.78
N VAL A 308 12.31 17.35 10.56
CA VAL A 308 12.58 18.65 9.93
C VAL A 308 11.28 19.45 9.76
N CYS A 309 10.22 18.84 9.23
CA CYS A 309 8.95 19.55 9.04
C CYS A 309 8.32 20.00 10.36
N ARG A 310 8.41 19.18 11.42
CA ARG A 310 7.92 19.54 12.75
C ARG A 310 8.74 20.65 13.41
N LEU A 311 10.06 20.66 13.21
CA LEU A 311 10.93 21.74 13.69
C LEU A 311 10.48 23.11 13.15
N PHE A 312 10.07 23.16 11.89
CA PHE A 312 9.55 24.37 11.24
C PHE A 312 8.03 24.57 11.38
N LYS A 313 7.35 23.74 12.19
CA LYS A 313 5.88 23.76 12.37
C LYS A 313 5.11 23.75 11.04
N LEU A 314 5.59 22.99 10.07
CA LEU A 314 4.94 22.89 8.77
C LEU A 314 3.59 22.14 8.87
N PRO A 315 2.66 22.40 7.95
CA PRO A 315 1.37 21.73 7.91
C PRO A 315 1.44 20.20 7.83
N ALA A 316 0.40 19.53 8.33
CA ALA A 316 0.29 18.06 8.32
C ALA A 316 0.44 17.46 6.91
N VAL A 317 -0.17 18.07 5.88
CA VAL A 317 0.00 17.62 4.48
C VAL A 317 1.46 17.66 4.04
N ILE A 318 2.22 18.68 4.44
CA ILE A 318 3.63 18.83 4.08
C ILE A 318 4.47 17.79 4.83
N VAL A 319 4.17 17.52 6.10
CA VAL A 319 4.83 16.46 6.88
C VAL A 319 4.63 15.10 6.19
N ILE A 320 3.38 14.76 5.84
CA ILE A 320 3.02 13.51 5.18
C ILE A 320 3.75 13.37 3.84
N LEU A 321 3.63 14.36 2.95
CA LEU A 321 4.26 14.31 1.63
C LEU A 321 5.79 14.31 1.70
N SER A 322 6.39 15.03 2.65
CA SER A 322 7.86 15.09 2.77
C SER A 322 8.47 13.76 3.17
N GLY A 323 7.86 13.02 4.10
CA GLY A 323 8.36 11.68 4.46
C GLY A 323 8.20 10.66 3.34
N ARG A 324 7.11 10.72 2.56
CA ARG A 324 6.97 9.94 1.32
C ARG A 324 8.05 10.30 0.31
N LEU A 325 8.21 11.58 0.00
CA LEU A 325 9.19 12.06 -0.98
C LEU A 325 10.63 11.72 -0.58
N LEU A 326 11.01 11.83 0.70
CA LEU A 326 12.36 11.48 1.14
C LEU A 326 12.61 9.97 1.03
N THR A 327 11.62 9.15 1.38
CA THR A 327 11.69 7.68 1.23
C THR A 327 11.77 7.28 -0.25
N TYR A 328 10.96 7.93 -1.09
CA TYR A 328 10.97 7.76 -2.54
C TYR A 328 12.32 8.15 -3.15
N LEU A 329 12.88 9.31 -2.77
CA LEU A 329 14.20 9.75 -3.23
C LEU A 329 15.31 8.79 -2.80
N PHE A 330 15.27 8.29 -1.56
CA PHE A 330 16.20 7.27 -1.10
C PHE A 330 16.11 6.02 -1.99
N TYR A 331 14.91 5.50 -2.21
CA TYR A 331 14.65 4.38 -3.11
C TYR A 331 15.23 4.60 -4.51
N THR A 332 14.90 5.74 -5.14
CA THR A 332 15.34 6.08 -6.49
C THR A 332 16.86 6.21 -6.56
N ILE A 333 17.52 6.87 -5.60
CA ILE A 333 18.98 7.02 -5.62
C ILE A 333 19.67 5.67 -5.47
N ILE A 334 19.22 4.84 -4.52
CA ILE A 334 19.85 3.55 -4.23
C ILE A 334 19.62 2.54 -5.36
N CYS A 335 18.41 2.46 -5.92
CA CYS A 335 18.12 1.63 -7.10
C CYS A 335 18.91 2.08 -8.33
N TYR A 336 19.05 3.39 -8.57
CA TYR A 336 19.90 3.89 -9.66
C TYR A 336 21.34 3.40 -9.53
N PHE A 337 21.92 3.49 -8.33
CA PHE A 337 23.27 2.98 -8.11
C PHE A 337 23.36 1.46 -8.23
N ALA A 338 22.34 0.71 -7.81
CA ALA A 338 22.29 -0.74 -7.98
C ALA A 338 22.34 -1.13 -9.48
N ILE A 339 21.49 -0.52 -10.31
CA ILE A 339 21.44 -0.76 -11.76
C ILE A 339 22.76 -0.32 -12.42
N LYS A 340 23.28 0.86 -12.05
CA LYS A 340 24.53 1.38 -12.60
C LYS A 340 25.75 0.53 -12.25
N LYS A 341 25.78 -0.05 -11.04
CA LYS A 341 26.90 -0.88 -10.56
C LYS A 341 26.87 -2.28 -11.14
N ALA A 342 25.69 -2.82 -11.44
CA ALA A 342 25.54 -4.11 -12.11
C ALA A 342 26.29 -4.11 -13.46
N LYS A 343 27.26 -5.01 -13.60
CA LYS A 343 28.01 -5.20 -14.86
C LYS A 343 27.25 -6.10 -15.83
N TYR A 344 26.62 -7.14 -15.29
CA TYR A 344 25.79 -8.10 -16.00
C TYR A 344 24.39 -8.10 -15.38
N TYR A 345 23.41 -8.62 -16.12
CA TYR A 345 22.02 -8.77 -15.67
C TYR A 345 21.33 -7.45 -15.31
N LYS A 346 21.70 -6.35 -15.99
CA LYS A 346 21.18 -5.02 -15.68
C LYS A 346 19.66 -4.92 -15.86
N GLY A 347 19.11 -5.60 -16.87
CA GLY A 347 17.67 -5.62 -17.11
C GLY A 347 16.90 -6.22 -15.94
N MET A 348 17.45 -7.24 -15.27
CA MET A 348 16.86 -7.82 -14.06
C MET A 348 16.74 -6.81 -12.90
N PHE A 349 17.82 -6.09 -12.57
CA PHE A 349 17.79 -5.05 -11.54
C PHE A 349 16.81 -3.94 -11.91
N PHE A 350 16.80 -3.54 -13.18
CA PHE A 350 15.89 -2.53 -13.71
C PHE A 350 14.42 -2.95 -13.58
N MET A 351 14.06 -4.17 -14.00
CA MET A 351 12.66 -4.64 -13.95
C MET A 351 12.16 -4.69 -12.51
N ILE A 352 12.93 -5.25 -11.56
CA ILE A 352 12.54 -5.30 -10.14
C ILE A 352 12.35 -3.88 -9.56
N ALA A 353 13.24 -2.96 -9.92
CA ALA A 353 13.17 -1.56 -9.48
C ALA A 353 12.03 -0.76 -10.15
N CYS A 354 11.56 -1.18 -11.32
CA CYS A 354 10.46 -0.51 -12.02
C CYS A 354 9.11 -1.23 -11.88
N LEU A 355 9.06 -2.36 -11.16
CA LEU A 355 7.81 -3.07 -10.94
C LEU A 355 6.76 -2.10 -10.40
N PRO A 356 5.50 -2.13 -10.91
CA PRO A 356 4.47 -1.22 -10.44
C PRO A 356 4.27 -1.29 -8.92
N VAL A 357 4.31 -2.49 -8.32
CA VAL A 357 4.24 -2.64 -6.86
C VAL A 357 5.42 -1.98 -6.13
N SER A 358 6.64 -2.06 -6.68
CA SER A 358 7.83 -1.44 -6.09
C SER A 358 7.71 0.08 -6.06
N ILE A 359 7.30 0.69 -7.19
CA ILE A 359 7.14 2.14 -7.33
C ILE A 359 5.93 2.65 -6.52
N TRP A 360 4.86 1.85 -6.44
CA TRP A 360 3.69 2.15 -5.63
C TRP A 360 4.03 2.20 -4.13
N LEU A 361 4.74 1.18 -3.63
CA LEU A 361 5.21 1.13 -2.24
C LEU A 361 6.19 2.26 -1.93
N ALA A 362 7.08 2.59 -2.88
CA ALA A 362 8.01 3.71 -2.73
C ALA A 362 7.31 5.07 -2.56
N GLY A 363 6.11 5.23 -3.10
CA GLY A 363 5.28 6.44 -2.97
C GLY A 363 4.45 6.51 -1.68
N SER A 364 4.81 5.73 -0.65
CA SER A 364 4.07 5.61 0.60
C SER A 364 5.01 5.47 1.80
N TYR A 365 4.50 5.59 3.02
CA TYR A 365 5.27 5.19 4.20
C TYR A 365 5.35 3.67 4.27
N SER A 366 6.47 3.11 3.81
CA SER A 366 6.78 1.70 3.93
C SER A 366 8.28 1.47 4.10
N ILE A 367 8.65 0.40 4.79
CA ILE A 367 10.04 -0.09 4.85
C ILE A 367 10.43 -0.89 3.61
N ASP A 368 9.45 -1.39 2.84
CA ASP A 368 9.66 -2.20 1.64
C ASP A 368 10.61 -1.54 0.63
N PRO A 369 10.44 -0.26 0.23
CA PRO A 369 11.36 0.41 -0.69
C PRO A 369 12.79 0.48 -0.14
N ILE A 370 12.97 0.66 1.17
CA ILE A 370 14.29 0.77 1.80
C ILE A 370 15.00 -0.58 1.77
N VAL A 371 14.28 -1.64 2.13
CA VAL A 371 14.80 -3.03 2.12
C VAL A 371 15.11 -3.47 0.70
N LEU A 372 14.18 -3.27 -0.25
CA LEU A 372 14.33 -3.66 -1.64
C LEU A 372 15.53 -2.97 -2.30
N SER A 373 15.59 -1.64 -2.23
CA SER A 373 16.67 -0.89 -2.86
C SER A 373 18.04 -1.24 -2.26
N SER A 374 18.11 -1.41 -0.93
CA SER A 374 19.32 -1.85 -0.23
C SER A 374 19.73 -3.27 -0.63
N ALA A 375 18.79 -4.22 -0.75
CA ALA A 375 19.07 -5.57 -1.21
C ALA A 375 19.63 -5.55 -2.64
N LEU A 376 19.00 -4.81 -3.56
CA LEU A 376 19.48 -4.67 -4.94
C LEU A 376 20.88 -4.06 -4.99
N LEU A 377 21.15 -3.00 -4.23
CA LEU A 377 22.49 -2.40 -4.17
C LEU A 377 23.53 -3.40 -3.65
N TYR A 378 23.23 -4.08 -2.55
CA TYR A 378 24.10 -5.09 -1.95
C TYR A 378 24.44 -6.21 -2.96
N ILE A 379 23.41 -6.77 -3.60
CA ILE A 379 23.55 -7.85 -4.56
C ILE A 379 24.32 -7.37 -5.80
N SER A 380 24.05 -6.16 -6.30
CA SER A 380 24.75 -5.60 -7.45
C SER A 380 26.27 -5.48 -7.23
N ILE A 381 26.68 -5.04 -6.03
CA ILE A 381 28.10 -4.91 -5.66
C ILE A 381 28.73 -6.30 -5.55
N CYS A 382 28.07 -7.24 -4.87
CA CYS A 382 28.54 -8.62 -4.75
C CYS A 382 28.74 -9.28 -6.13
N LEU A 383 27.75 -9.17 -7.03
CA LEU A 383 27.83 -9.72 -8.39
C LEU A 383 28.89 -9.02 -9.23
N ARG A 384 29.01 -7.69 -9.14
CA ARG A 384 30.06 -6.93 -9.84
C ARG A 384 31.46 -7.47 -9.51
N HIS A 385 31.75 -7.69 -8.23
CA HIS A 385 33.04 -8.22 -7.81
C HIS A 385 33.18 -9.73 -7.99
N PHE A 386 32.07 -10.47 -8.05
CA PHE A 386 32.09 -11.89 -8.41
C PHE A 386 32.50 -12.08 -9.87
N PHE A 387 31.92 -11.31 -10.80
CA PHE A 387 32.19 -11.47 -12.23
C PHE A 387 33.49 -10.81 -12.68
N ASP A 388 33.86 -9.67 -12.10
CA ASP A 388 35.06 -8.94 -12.49
C ASP A 388 36.15 -9.05 -11.43
N GLU A 389 37.03 -10.04 -11.57
CA GLU A 389 38.07 -10.35 -10.59
C GLU A 389 39.16 -9.28 -10.50
N SER A 390 39.32 -8.44 -11.54
CA SER A 390 40.31 -7.35 -11.59
C SER A 390 39.98 -6.18 -10.65
N LEU A 391 38.69 -6.00 -10.31
CA LEU A 391 38.23 -4.87 -9.50
C LEU A 391 38.49 -5.08 -8.00
N LYS A 392 39.19 -4.12 -7.38
CA LYS A 392 39.32 -3.99 -5.92
C LYS A 392 38.09 -3.31 -5.31
N LEU A 393 37.72 -3.69 -4.08
CA LEU A 393 36.63 -3.04 -3.34
C LEU A 393 37.03 -1.62 -2.93
N THR A 394 36.28 -0.62 -3.39
CA THR A 394 36.48 0.77 -2.96
C THR A 394 35.94 1.00 -1.55
N TRP A 395 36.41 2.04 -0.85
CA TRP A 395 35.89 2.37 0.48
C TRP A 395 34.40 2.71 0.43
N LYS A 396 33.93 3.38 -0.63
CA LYS A 396 32.51 3.71 -0.85
C LYS A 396 31.66 2.45 -0.96
N GLU A 397 32.14 1.42 -1.67
CA GLU A 397 31.45 0.13 -1.78
C GLU A 397 31.43 -0.63 -0.46
N ARG A 398 32.49 -0.53 0.36
CA ARG A 398 32.50 -1.13 1.71
C ARG A 398 31.43 -0.50 2.60
N VAL A 399 31.34 0.83 2.63
CA VAL A 399 30.30 1.55 3.38
C VAL A 399 28.92 1.17 2.84
N ALA A 400 28.74 1.16 1.52
CA ALA A 400 27.48 0.77 0.90
C ALA A 400 27.06 -0.67 1.26
N LEU A 401 27.99 -1.62 1.29
CA LEU A 401 27.71 -3.00 1.71
C LEU A 401 27.29 -3.09 3.18
N ILE A 402 27.98 -2.38 4.08
CA ILE A 402 27.66 -2.37 5.52
C ILE A 402 26.28 -1.74 5.76
N VAL A 403 26.03 -0.57 5.19
CA VAL A 403 24.74 0.13 5.34
C VAL A 403 23.60 -0.67 4.73
N SER A 404 23.79 -1.21 3.52
CA SER A 404 22.75 -2.04 2.89
C SER A 404 22.48 -3.32 3.68
N ALA A 405 23.53 -3.95 4.23
CA ALA A 405 23.37 -5.12 5.08
C ALA A 405 22.58 -4.81 6.35
N LEU A 406 22.83 -3.65 6.98
CA LEU A 406 22.07 -3.19 8.13
C LEU A 406 20.58 -3.04 7.79
N MET A 407 20.25 -2.35 6.70
CA MET A 407 18.85 -2.12 6.28
C MET A 407 18.11 -3.43 5.97
N VAL A 408 18.79 -4.35 5.27
CA VAL A 408 18.23 -5.68 4.91
C VAL A 408 17.96 -6.53 6.16
N MET A 409 18.84 -6.49 7.17
CA MET A 409 18.64 -7.24 8.41
C MET A 409 17.65 -6.57 9.37
N SER A 410 17.37 -5.28 9.22
CA SER A 410 16.54 -4.49 10.14
C SER A 410 15.03 -4.68 9.93
N VAL A 411 14.63 -5.85 9.44
CA VAL A 411 13.22 -6.27 9.34
C VAL A 411 12.92 -7.18 10.51
N LYS A 412 11.70 -7.08 11.06
CA LYS A 412 11.23 -7.95 12.13
C LYS A 412 11.50 -9.43 11.78
N TYR A 413 12.05 -10.18 12.73
CA TYR A 413 12.48 -11.57 12.57
C TYR A 413 13.67 -11.83 11.61
N LEU A 414 14.31 -10.78 11.07
CA LEU A 414 15.52 -10.87 10.25
C LEU A 414 15.36 -11.77 9.00
N ILE A 415 14.14 -11.87 8.46
CA ILE A 415 13.76 -12.79 7.37
C ILE A 415 14.63 -12.66 6.10
N TYR A 416 15.21 -11.49 5.85
CA TYR A 416 16.06 -11.23 4.68
C TYR A 416 17.57 -11.33 4.95
N SER A 417 17.99 -11.65 6.17
CA SER A 417 19.41 -11.85 6.50
C SER A 417 20.16 -12.88 5.61
N PRO A 418 19.52 -13.94 5.05
CA PRO A 418 20.22 -14.85 4.14
C PRO A 418 20.75 -14.18 2.86
N ILE A 419 20.18 -13.05 2.43
CA ILE A 419 20.68 -12.26 1.28
C ILE A 419 22.16 -11.91 1.46
N LEU A 420 22.61 -11.71 2.70
CA LEU A 420 23.98 -11.34 3.03
C LEU A 420 25.01 -12.45 2.71
N LEU A 421 24.56 -13.70 2.54
CA LEU A 421 25.42 -14.79 2.10
C LEU A 421 26.02 -14.54 0.71
N MET A 422 25.49 -13.60 -0.07
CA MET A 422 26.08 -13.17 -1.34
C MET A 422 27.51 -12.63 -1.20
N ILE A 423 27.93 -12.17 -0.02
CA ILE A 423 29.33 -11.78 0.23
C ILE A 423 30.31 -12.94 0.00
N LEU A 424 29.85 -14.20 0.16
CA LEU A 424 30.64 -15.42 -0.08
C LEU A 424 31.02 -15.60 -1.55
N LEU A 425 30.36 -14.90 -2.46
CA LEU A 425 30.74 -14.86 -3.87
C LEU A 425 31.97 -13.99 -4.11
N ILE A 426 32.22 -12.97 -3.28
CA ILE A 426 33.39 -12.10 -3.44
C ILE A 426 34.67 -12.91 -3.12
N PRO A 427 35.61 -13.05 -4.07
CA PRO A 427 36.83 -13.83 -3.83
C PRO A 427 37.67 -13.27 -2.68
N ARG A 428 38.18 -14.15 -1.81
CA ARG A 428 39.01 -13.77 -0.65
C ARG A 428 40.22 -12.93 -1.04
N ALA A 429 40.80 -13.18 -2.22
CA ALA A 429 41.95 -12.45 -2.76
C ALA A 429 41.69 -10.94 -2.93
N LYS A 430 40.43 -10.50 -2.94
CA LYS A 430 40.06 -9.07 -3.03
C LYS A 430 40.19 -8.31 -1.73
N PHE A 431 40.30 -9.02 -0.62
CA PHE A 431 40.48 -8.45 0.70
C PHE A 431 41.96 -8.56 1.06
N LYS A 432 42.53 -7.52 1.68
CA LYS A 432 43.87 -7.68 2.26
C LYS A 432 43.82 -8.75 3.36
N LYS A 433 44.95 -9.42 3.64
CA LYS A 433 45.03 -10.56 4.58
C LYS A 433 44.38 -10.28 5.94
N LYS A 434 44.50 -9.06 6.47
CA LYS A 434 43.88 -8.62 7.74
C LYS A 434 42.44 -8.13 7.61
N GLU A 435 41.98 -7.78 6.40
CA GLU A 435 40.65 -7.21 6.16
C GLU A 435 39.57 -8.29 6.02
N TYR A 436 39.91 -9.47 5.46
CA TYR A 436 38.92 -10.54 5.28
C TYR A 436 38.31 -11.03 6.61
N PRO A 437 39.10 -11.32 7.67
CA PRO A 437 38.53 -11.67 8.98
C PRO A 437 37.69 -10.54 9.58
N PHE A 438 38.09 -9.29 9.36
CA PHE A 438 37.39 -8.13 9.90
C PHE A 438 35.98 -7.95 9.31
N VAL A 439 35.76 -8.31 8.05
CA VAL A 439 34.41 -8.34 7.45
C VAL A 439 33.48 -9.29 8.21
N TRP A 440 33.98 -10.47 8.59
CA TRP A 440 33.21 -11.45 9.36
C TRP A 440 32.97 -11.01 10.80
N ILE A 441 33.95 -10.33 11.42
CA ILE A 441 33.77 -9.72 12.74
C ILE A 441 32.67 -8.66 12.69
N ILE A 442 32.71 -7.74 11.73
CA ILE A 442 31.66 -6.72 11.56
C ILE A 442 30.30 -7.39 11.34
N ALA A 443 30.21 -8.35 10.41
CA ALA A 443 28.96 -9.07 10.13
C ALA A 443 28.42 -9.78 11.39
N GLY A 444 29.29 -10.43 12.16
CA GLY A 444 28.93 -11.08 13.42
C GLY A 444 28.43 -10.10 14.48
N VAL A 445 29.14 -8.98 14.68
CA VAL A 445 28.74 -7.91 15.62
C VAL A 445 27.40 -7.30 15.22
N MET A 446 27.19 -7.02 13.93
CA MET A 446 25.91 -6.50 13.42
C MET A 446 24.78 -7.51 13.66
N LEU A 447 24.98 -8.77 13.32
CA LEU A 447 23.98 -9.82 13.49
C LEU A 447 23.62 -10.00 14.96
N ILE A 448 24.62 -10.12 15.84
CA ILE A 448 24.40 -10.26 17.30
C ILE A 448 23.69 -9.03 17.84
N GLY A 449 24.12 -7.81 17.47
CA GLY A 449 23.49 -6.57 17.91
C GLY A 449 22.01 -6.50 17.52
N ILE A 450 21.66 -6.83 16.28
CA ILE A 450 20.26 -6.84 15.81
C ILE A 450 19.46 -7.94 16.50
N LEU A 451 20.03 -9.14 16.70
CA LEU A 451 19.35 -10.23 17.41
C LEU A 451 19.06 -9.87 18.87
N LEU A 452 20.03 -9.28 19.57
CA LEU A 452 19.85 -8.82 20.95
C LEU A 452 18.77 -7.73 21.01
N TRP A 453 18.80 -6.77 20.08
CA TRP A 453 17.78 -5.73 20.00
C TRP A 453 16.40 -6.31 19.73
N GLN A 454 16.26 -7.19 18.72
CA GLN A 454 14.98 -7.81 18.37
C GLN A 454 14.45 -8.66 19.51
N GLY A 455 15.31 -9.40 20.22
CA GLY A 455 14.95 -10.18 21.39
C GLY A 455 14.44 -9.31 22.54
N TYR A 456 15.13 -8.21 22.83
CA TYR A 456 14.68 -7.23 23.82
C TYR A 456 13.32 -6.62 23.43
N MET A 457 13.14 -6.21 22.17
CA MET A 457 11.87 -5.67 21.66
C MET A 457 10.70 -6.64 21.81
N LEU A 458 10.86 -7.89 21.36
CA LEU A 458 9.82 -8.91 21.45
C LEU A 458 9.44 -9.24 22.90
N ASN A 459 10.40 -9.12 23.84
CA ASN A 459 10.15 -9.36 25.25
C ASN A 459 9.49 -8.17 25.94
N ALA A 460 9.94 -6.95 25.64
CA ALA A 460 9.44 -5.72 26.25
C ALA A 460 8.06 -5.32 25.73
N PHE A 461 7.74 -5.60 24.46
CA PHE A 461 6.50 -5.16 23.80
C PHE A 461 5.75 -6.32 23.14
N PRO A 462 5.34 -7.34 23.93
CA PRO A 462 4.68 -8.52 23.40
C PRO A 462 3.30 -8.14 22.84
N PHE A 463 3.14 -8.27 21.53
CA PHE A 463 1.86 -8.05 20.86
C PHE A 463 1.36 -9.35 20.24
N VAL A 464 0.05 -9.57 20.38
CA VAL A 464 -0.68 -10.68 19.76
C VAL A 464 -1.62 -10.09 18.71
N GLU A 465 -1.45 -10.52 17.47
CA GLU A 465 -2.26 -10.07 16.33
C GLU A 465 -3.59 -10.83 16.28
N ASP A 466 -4.60 -10.38 17.04
CA ASP A 466 -5.90 -11.08 17.18
C ASP A 466 -6.93 -10.71 16.08
N ARG A 467 -6.52 -9.99 15.03
CA ARG A 467 -7.42 -9.62 13.93
C ARG A 467 -7.98 -10.83 13.17
N ASN A 468 -7.26 -11.95 13.18
CA ASN A 468 -7.66 -13.18 12.50
C ASN A 468 -8.25 -14.23 13.46
N GLY A 469 -8.57 -13.85 14.70
CA GLY A 469 -8.99 -14.78 15.76
C GLY A 469 -7.77 -15.38 16.48
N ASP A 470 -7.84 -16.68 16.84
CA ASP A 470 -6.94 -17.42 17.77
C ASP A 470 -5.44 -17.45 17.41
N VAL A 471 -4.80 -16.29 17.25
CA VAL A 471 -3.39 -16.12 16.95
C VAL A 471 -2.63 -16.09 18.26
N ASN A 472 -1.62 -16.94 18.41
CA ASN A 472 -0.76 -16.92 19.59
C ASN A 472 0.61 -17.50 19.25
N VAL A 473 1.63 -16.66 19.27
CA VAL A 473 3.02 -17.02 18.90
C VAL A 473 3.51 -18.24 19.67
N SER A 474 3.33 -18.27 21.00
CA SER A 474 3.83 -19.35 21.86
C SER A 474 3.11 -20.68 21.60
N ARG A 475 1.77 -20.67 21.51
CA ARG A 475 0.98 -21.87 21.20
C ARG A 475 1.26 -22.37 19.79
N GLN A 476 1.43 -21.46 18.84
CA GLN A 476 1.73 -21.83 17.45
C GLN A 476 3.12 -22.45 17.31
N ILE A 477 4.13 -21.92 18.01
CA ILE A 477 5.45 -22.57 18.10
C ILE A 477 5.33 -23.97 18.72
N ALA A 478 4.56 -24.13 19.81
CA ALA A 478 4.34 -25.43 20.42
C ALA A 478 3.65 -26.42 19.45
N TYR A 479 2.66 -25.95 18.68
CA TYR A 479 2.01 -26.73 17.63
C TYR A 479 3.00 -27.18 16.56
N VAL A 480 3.83 -26.28 16.01
CA VAL A 480 4.85 -26.59 14.99
C VAL A 480 5.83 -27.65 15.49
N MET A 481 6.27 -27.53 16.75
CA MET A 481 7.21 -28.49 17.36
C MET A 481 6.59 -29.87 17.56
N SER A 482 5.28 -29.93 17.77
CA SER A 482 4.52 -31.17 18.00
C SER A 482 4.05 -31.82 16.70
N ASN A 483 3.79 -31.02 15.65
CA ASN A 483 3.16 -31.44 14.39
C ASN A 483 4.02 -31.16 13.15
N LYS A 484 5.32 -31.47 13.22
CA LYS A 484 6.33 -31.13 12.20
C LYS A 484 5.95 -31.52 10.77
N ILE A 485 5.37 -32.72 10.58
CA ILE A 485 4.97 -33.22 9.26
C ILE A 485 3.77 -32.43 8.73
N SER A 486 2.75 -32.17 9.56
CA SER A 486 1.59 -31.38 9.18
C SER A 486 1.99 -29.94 8.84
N THR A 487 2.83 -29.30 9.66
CA THR A 487 3.36 -27.97 9.34
C THR A 487 4.16 -27.96 8.04
N ALA A 488 4.99 -28.98 7.79
CA ALA A 488 5.73 -29.08 6.53
C ALA A 488 4.79 -29.20 5.32
N ARG A 489 3.67 -29.92 5.45
CA ARG A 489 2.62 -29.97 4.41
C ARG A 489 2.00 -28.61 4.20
N VAL A 490 1.55 -27.93 5.26
CA VAL A 490 0.98 -26.57 5.16
C VAL A 490 1.91 -25.61 4.41
N PHE A 491 3.22 -25.68 4.67
CA PHE A 491 4.19 -24.83 3.97
C PHE A 491 4.37 -25.22 2.51
N LEU A 492 4.35 -26.51 2.18
CA LEU A 492 4.42 -27.02 0.81
C LEU A 492 3.15 -26.69 0.02
N ASP A 493 1.98 -26.88 0.62
CA ASP A 493 0.67 -26.57 0.03
C ASP A 493 0.60 -25.08 -0.28
N TYR A 494 1.02 -24.21 0.66
CA TYR A 494 1.13 -22.77 0.40
C TYR A 494 2.01 -22.48 -0.83
N LEU A 495 3.20 -23.09 -0.93
CA LEU A 495 4.10 -22.88 -2.06
C LEU A 495 3.48 -23.31 -3.39
N ILE A 496 2.84 -24.47 -3.43
CA ILE A 496 2.25 -25.02 -4.65
C ILE A 496 1.08 -24.15 -5.11
N ASP A 497 0.17 -23.81 -4.19
CA ASP A 497 -1.09 -23.15 -4.52
C ASP A 497 -0.91 -21.65 -4.82
N ASN A 498 0.09 -21.00 -4.21
CA ASN A 498 0.22 -19.53 -4.28
C ASN A 498 1.35 -19.04 -5.19
N THR A 499 2.13 -19.92 -5.82
CA THR A 499 3.27 -19.47 -6.66
C THR A 499 2.81 -18.58 -7.82
N LEU A 500 1.79 -18.98 -8.58
CA LEU A 500 1.29 -18.19 -9.72
C LEU A 500 0.65 -16.87 -9.26
N TYR A 501 -0.18 -16.94 -8.21
CA TYR A 501 -0.77 -15.75 -7.60
C TYR A 501 0.29 -14.74 -7.17
N ASN A 502 1.38 -15.21 -6.52
CA ASN A 502 2.48 -14.36 -6.12
C ASN A 502 3.19 -13.70 -7.33
N ILE A 503 3.31 -14.39 -8.47
CA ILE A 503 3.92 -13.81 -9.67
C ILE A 503 3.02 -12.72 -10.28
N GLU A 504 1.71 -12.94 -10.35
CA GLU A 504 0.75 -11.96 -10.85
C GLU A 504 0.68 -10.72 -9.95
N GLY A 505 0.78 -10.92 -8.63
CA GLY A 505 0.73 -9.86 -7.62
C GLY A 505 1.85 -8.81 -7.69
N PHE A 506 2.95 -9.06 -8.45
CA PHE A 506 4.06 -8.10 -8.60
C PHE A 506 3.64 -6.80 -9.31
N SER A 507 2.44 -6.77 -9.86
CA SER A 507 1.92 -5.65 -10.61
C SER A 507 0.97 -4.75 -9.86
N ASN A 508 0.54 -5.12 -8.63
CA ASN A 508 -0.45 -4.40 -7.81
C ASN A 508 -1.68 -3.99 -8.64
N SER A 509 -2.69 -4.87 -8.72
CA SER A 509 -3.87 -4.85 -9.60
C SER A 509 -4.85 -3.67 -9.41
N ARG A 510 -4.33 -2.44 -9.43
CA ARG A 510 -5.09 -1.19 -9.30
C ARG A 510 -5.67 -0.71 -10.63
N GLY A 511 -4.97 -0.98 -11.73
CA GLY A 511 -5.41 -0.70 -13.09
C GLY A 511 -6.11 -1.90 -13.73
N LEU A 512 -5.83 -2.15 -15.00
CA LEU A 512 -6.35 -3.31 -15.72
C LEU A 512 -5.53 -4.55 -15.36
N THR A 513 -6.16 -5.52 -14.69
CA THR A 513 -5.54 -6.79 -14.25
C THR A 513 -4.73 -7.47 -15.35
N PHE A 514 -5.19 -7.44 -16.60
CA PHE A 514 -4.47 -8.02 -17.75
C PHE A 514 -3.07 -7.40 -17.96
N ILE A 515 -2.95 -6.07 -17.91
CA ILE A 515 -1.67 -5.37 -18.07
C ILE A 515 -0.76 -5.73 -16.90
N SER A 516 -1.34 -5.67 -15.70
CA SER A 516 -0.73 -6.08 -14.46
C SER A 516 -0.10 -7.49 -14.56
N SER A 517 -0.86 -8.51 -14.97
CA SER A 517 -0.36 -9.88 -15.11
C SER A 517 0.76 -9.98 -16.15
N ILE A 518 0.67 -9.30 -17.30
CA ILE A 518 1.74 -9.29 -18.31
C ILE A 518 3.04 -8.73 -17.74
N VAL A 519 2.98 -7.62 -17.00
CA VAL A 519 4.16 -6.97 -16.41
C VAL A 519 4.80 -7.86 -15.34
N GLY A 520 3.98 -8.50 -14.49
CA GLY A 520 4.45 -9.47 -13.48
C GLY A 520 5.15 -10.67 -14.12
N LEU A 521 4.51 -11.31 -15.10
CA LEU A 521 5.08 -12.46 -15.83
C LEU A 521 6.37 -12.07 -16.58
N MET A 522 6.38 -10.94 -17.27
CA MET A 522 7.56 -10.46 -17.99
C MET A 522 8.72 -10.12 -17.05
N THR A 523 8.46 -9.75 -15.80
CA THR A 523 9.54 -9.53 -14.83
C THR A 523 10.23 -10.83 -14.46
N VAL A 524 9.48 -11.91 -14.21
CA VAL A 524 10.05 -13.21 -13.84
C VAL A 524 10.72 -13.87 -15.05
N PHE A 525 9.99 -14.01 -16.15
CA PHE A 525 10.43 -14.73 -17.34
C PHE A 525 11.31 -13.89 -18.28
N GLY A 526 11.25 -12.57 -18.20
CA GLY A 526 12.13 -11.67 -18.97
C GLY A 526 13.60 -11.85 -18.63
N SER A 527 13.92 -12.41 -17.46
CA SER A 527 15.29 -12.78 -17.09
C SER A 527 15.94 -13.77 -18.07
N VAL A 528 15.15 -14.62 -18.73
CA VAL A 528 15.61 -15.55 -19.77
C VAL A 528 16.08 -14.81 -21.04
N LEU A 529 15.50 -13.63 -21.30
CA LEU A 529 15.81 -12.78 -22.45
C LEU A 529 16.86 -11.71 -22.13
N GLU A 530 17.49 -11.75 -20.96
CA GLU A 530 18.49 -10.75 -20.53
C GLU A 530 19.66 -10.65 -21.54
N PRO A 531 19.85 -9.49 -22.21
CA PRO A 531 20.91 -9.32 -23.19
C PRO A 531 22.29 -9.20 -22.53
N ASP A 532 22.37 -8.65 -21.31
CA ASP A 532 23.64 -8.37 -20.63
C ASP A 532 24.07 -9.53 -19.72
N ARG A 533 23.82 -10.77 -20.12
CA ARG A 533 24.16 -11.96 -19.33
C ARG A 533 25.66 -12.25 -19.32
N TYR A 534 26.14 -12.83 -18.23
CA TYR A 534 27.50 -13.36 -18.18
C TYR A 534 27.57 -14.69 -18.96
N GLU A 535 28.59 -14.82 -19.81
CA GLU A 535 28.83 -16.06 -20.57
C GLU A 535 29.61 -17.08 -19.74
N PHE A 536 28.93 -18.12 -19.28
CA PHE A 536 29.55 -19.24 -18.57
C PHE A 536 29.98 -20.35 -19.54
N GLY A 537 31.16 -20.93 -19.28
CA GLY A 537 31.59 -22.18 -19.91
C GLY A 537 30.72 -23.38 -19.50
N GLU A 538 30.76 -24.47 -20.28
CA GLU A 538 29.84 -25.62 -20.12
C GLU A 538 29.92 -26.33 -18.75
N LYS A 539 31.10 -26.31 -18.10
CA LYS A 539 31.32 -26.93 -16.78
C LYS A 539 31.81 -25.91 -15.75
N ASP A 540 31.32 -24.68 -15.84
CA ASP A 540 31.80 -23.61 -14.98
C ASP A 540 31.33 -23.78 -13.52
N LYS A 541 32.30 -24.01 -12.61
CA LYS A 541 32.06 -24.05 -11.15
C LYS A 541 31.46 -22.74 -10.64
N LYS A 542 31.79 -21.60 -11.28
CA LYS A 542 31.28 -20.27 -10.98
C LYS A 542 29.76 -20.21 -11.21
N LYS A 543 29.29 -20.77 -12.34
CA LYS A 543 27.85 -20.92 -12.63
C LYS A 543 27.14 -21.73 -11.55
N ARG A 544 27.65 -22.93 -11.24
CA ARG A 544 27.04 -23.82 -10.23
C ARG A 544 26.97 -23.16 -8.86
N LYS A 545 28.06 -22.48 -8.44
CA LYS A 545 28.11 -21.76 -7.17
C LYS A 545 27.07 -20.64 -7.11
N LEU A 546 26.94 -19.82 -8.15
CA LEU A 546 25.97 -18.73 -8.21
C LEU A 546 24.53 -19.26 -8.16
N VAL A 547 24.21 -20.26 -8.98
CA VAL A 547 22.86 -20.85 -9.04
C VAL A 547 22.50 -21.52 -7.72
N ALA A 548 23.38 -22.37 -7.18
CA ALA A 548 23.12 -23.06 -5.92
C ALA A 548 22.92 -22.07 -4.76
N LEU A 549 23.78 -21.06 -4.65
CA LEU A 549 23.63 -20.03 -3.61
C LEU A 549 22.33 -19.24 -3.79
N SER A 550 21.97 -18.88 -5.02
CA SER A 550 20.72 -18.15 -5.28
C SER A 550 19.49 -18.97 -4.87
N LEU A 551 19.43 -20.25 -5.24
CA LEU A 551 18.33 -21.14 -4.86
C LEU A 551 18.25 -21.37 -3.35
N ILE A 552 19.39 -21.50 -2.67
CA ILE A 552 19.45 -21.63 -1.21
C ILE A 552 18.90 -20.36 -0.54
N ILE A 553 19.34 -19.17 -0.97
CA ILE A 553 18.85 -17.91 -0.42
C ILE A 553 17.35 -17.75 -0.67
N LEU A 554 16.89 -18.02 -1.90
CA LEU A 554 15.48 -17.97 -2.26
C LEU A 554 14.65 -18.89 -1.35
N LEU A 555 15.06 -20.15 -1.20
CA LEU A 555 14.38 -21.13 -0.38
C LEU A 555 14.34 -20.68 1.08
N ILE A 556 15.48 -20.35 1.69
CA ILE A 556 15.53 -19.98 3.11
C ILE A 556 14.68 -18.73 3.39
N CYS A 557 14.81 -17.67 2.59
CA CYS A 557 14.01 -16.46 2.78
C CYS A 557 12.51 -16.74 2.63
N THR A 558 12.11 -17.50 1.61
CA THR A 558 10.71 -17.89 1.42
C THR A 558 10.18 -18.68 2.63
N MET A 559 10.94 -19.66 3.14
CA MET A 559 10.55 -20.42 4.32
C MET A 559 10.46 -19.55 5.57
N LEU A 560 11.35 -18.56 5.73
CA LEU A 560 11.30 -17.61 6.83
C LEU A 560 10.09 -16.67 6.74
N ILE A 561 9.73 -16.21 5.54
CA ILE A 561 8.51 -15.43 5.29
C ILE A 561 7.28 -16.25 5.73
N ILE A 562 7.15 -17.47 5.21
CA ILE A 562 6.04 -18.37 5.52
C ILE A 562 5.98 -18.66 7.03
N ALA A 563 7.10 -19.03 7.64
CA ALA A 563 7.17 -19.32 9.06
C ALA A 563 6.82 -18.10 9.93
N SER A 564 7.29 -16.91 9.55
CA SER A 564 7.03 -15.69 10.32
C SER A 564 5.55 -15.33 10.38
N LEU A 565 4.82 -15.54 9.28
CA LEU A 565 3.39 -15.26 9.20
C LEU A 565 2.55 -16.40 9.74
N TYR A 566 2.98 -17.65 9.56
CA TYR A 566 2.36 -18.79 10.22
C TYR A 566 2.40 -18.68 11.75
N VAL A 567 3.50 -18.15 12.31
CA VAL A 567 3.67 -17.97 13.76
C VAL A 567 3.05 -16.69 14.28
N GLY A 568 3.15 -15.58 13.54
CA GLY A 568 2.81 -14.25 14.03
C GLY A 568 1.49 -13.66 13.52
N PHE A 569 0.81 -14.34 12.58
CA PHE A 569 -0.38 -13.81 11.90
C PHE A 569 -1.47 -14.87 11.70
N THR A 570 -1.12 -16.14 11.47
CA THR A 570 -2.10 -17.23 11.29
C THR A 570 -2.63 -17.76 12.64
N PRO A 571 -3.94 -18.07 12.75
CA PRO A 571 -4.49 -18.75 13.91
C PRO A 571 -3.81 -20.10 14.23
N VAL A 572 -3.88 -20.51 15.49
CA VAL A 572 -3.15 -21.69 15.96
C VAL A 572 -3.67 -22.96 15.29
N GLY A 573 -2.76 -23.73 14.69
CA GLY A 573 -3.06 -25.06 14.12
C GLY A 573 -3.84 -25.06 12.80
N THR A 574 -4.05 -23.91 12.16
CA THR A 574 -4.72 -23.83 10.85
C THR A 574 -3.94 -24.55 9.74
N ASP A 575 -4.67 -25.18 8.82
CA ASP A 575 -4.15 -25.90 7.65
C ASP A 575 -3.75 -24.98 6.47
N GLY A 576 -3.38 -23.74 6.75
CA GLY A 576 -3.04 -22.71 5.76
C GLY A 576 -2.17 -21.61 6.35
N VAL A 577 -1.71 -20.68 5.52
CA VAL A 577 -0.91 -19.52 5.97
C VAL A 577 -1.54 -18.21 5.50
N GLU A 578 -1.82 -17.34 6.45
CA GLU A 578 -2.50 -16.07 6.22
C GLU A 578 -1.51 -14.89 6.20
N GLY A 579 -1.93 -13.78 5.60
CA GLY A 579 -1.19 -12.52 5.63
C GLY A 579 0.04 -12.45 4.73
N ILE A 580 0.40 -13.52 4.00
CA ILE A 580 1.49 -13.47 3.02
C ILE A 580 1.05 -12.64 1.83
N GLN A 581 1.91 -11.69 1.47
CA GLN A 581 1.70 -10.78 0.36
C GLN A 581 2.89 -10.82 -0.58
N THR A 582 2.64 -10.61 -1.87
CA THR A 582 3.67 -10.61 -2.92
C THR A 582 4.83 -9.67 -2.64
N ARG A 583 4.59 -8.53 -1.96
CA ARG A 583 5.64 -7.55 -1.64
C ARG A 583 6.81 -8.13 -0.84
N TYR A 584 6.56 -9.16 -0.01
CA TYR A 584 7.61 -9.82 0.77
C TYR A 584 8.63 -10.58 -0.10
N PHE A 585 8.25 -10.92 -1.33
CA PHE A 585 9.14 -11.61 -2.26
C PHE A 585 10.00 -10.66 -3.10
N LEU A 586 9.74 -9.35 -3.10
CA LEU A 586 10.47 -8.37 -3.93
C LEU A 586 11.99 -8.37 -3.67
N PRO A 587 12.48 -8.34 -2.41
CA PRO A 587 13.93 -8.30 -2.15
C PRO A 587 14.65 -9.58 -2.58
N ILE A 588 13.91 -10.69 -2.73
CA ILE A 588 14.46 -12.01 -3.08
C ILE A 588 14.15 -12.46 -4.50
N LEU A 589 13.36 -11.68 -5.24
CA LEU A 589 12.94 -11.99 -6.61
C LEU A 589 14.12 -12.21 -7.56
N ILE A 590 15.21 -11.45 -7.37
CA ILE A 590 16.42 -11.60 -8.17
C ILE A 590 17.03 -13.01 -8.07
N PHE A 591 16.85 -13.71 -6.95
CA PHE A 591 17.36 -15.07 -6.75
C PHE A 591 16.55 -16.13 -7.49
N ALA A 592 15.29 -15.86 -7.83
CA ALA A 592 14.52 -16.70 -8.75
C ALA A 592 14.91 -16.42 -10.21
N MET A 593 15.15 -15.15 -10.54
CA MET A 593 15.50 -14.72 -11.90
C MET A 593 16.92 -15.14 -12.32
N LEU A 594 17.89 -15.18 -11.39
CA LEU A 594 19.28 -15.56 -11.70
C LEU A 594 19.38 -16.98 -12.28
N PRO A 595 18.82 -18.03 -11.66
CA PRO A 595 18.73 -19.37 -12.27
C PRO A 595 18.01 -19.39 -13.63
N LEU A 596 16.89 -18.67 -13.77
CA LEU A 596 16.13 -18.62 -15.03
C LEU A 596 16.95 -18.01 -16.18
N SER A 597 17.75 -16.98 -15.89
CA SER A 597 18.67 -16.37 -16.87
C SER A 597 19.75 -17.34 -17.40
N MET A 598 19.90 -18.51 -16.79
CA MET A 598 20.85 -19.56 -17.23
C MET A 598 20.30 -20.40 -18.39
N ILE A 599 19.01 -20.29 -18.70
CA ILE A 599 18.37 -20.92 -19.86
C ILE A 599 18.88 -20.19 -21.12
N ARG A 600 19.52 -20.92 -22.02
CA ARG A 600 20.21 -20.35 -23.20
C ARG A 600 19.21 -20.02 -24.32
N ILE A 601 18.50 -18.91 -24.18
CA ILE A 601 17.69 -18.33 -25.28
C ILE A 601 18.43 -17.13 -25.87
N LYS A 602 18.65 -17.10 -27.18
CA LYS A 602 19.21 -15.93 -27.84
C LYS A 602 18.11 -14.88 -27.99
N ASN A 603 18.34 -13.68 -27.45
CA ASN A 603 17.40 -12.57 -27.62
C ASN A 603 17.68 -11.89 -28.98
N GLU A 604 16.74 -12.01 -29.91
CA GLU A 604 16.79 -11.38 -31.23
C GLU A 604 15.79 -10.22 -31.36
N ILE A 605 15.19 -9.79 -30.24
CA ILE A 605 14.24 -8.69 -30.22
C ILE A 605 14.99 -7.37 -30.42
N PRO A 606 14.71 -6.60 -31.49
CA PRO A 606 15.35 -5.31 -31.70
C PRO A 606 14.93 -4.33 -30.61
N ASP A 607 15.85 -3.46 -30.16
CA ASP A 607 15.64 -2.45 -29.11
C ASP A 607 15.02 -3.02 -27.83
N TYR A 608 15.41 -4.25 -27.45
CA TYR A 608 14.83 -4.95 -26.30
C TYR A 608 14.83 -4.11 -25.00
N ARG A 609 15.94 -3.42 -24.72
CA ARG A 609 16.07 -2.58 -23.52
C ARG A 609 15.03 -1.46 -23.48
N LYS A 610 14.82 -0.80 -24.62
CA LYS A 610 13.80 0.24 -24.79
C LYS A 610 12.39 -0.34 -24.64
N LYS A 611 12.11 -1.48 -25.26
CA LYS A 611 10.80 -2.17 -25.19
C LYS A 611 10.43 -2.61 -23.78
N ILE A 612 11.36 -3.22 -23.04
CA ILE A 612 11.15 -3.58 -21.62
C ILE A 612 10.94 -2.33 -20.77
N SER A 613 11.67 -1.25 -21.04
CA SER A 613 11.48 0.01 -20.31
C SER A 613 10.09 0.60 -20.56
N LEU A 614 9.61 0.56 -21.80
CA LEU A 614 8.24 0.96 -22.17
C LEU A 614 7.20 0.07 -21.49
N LEU A 615 7.40 -1.24 -21.44
CA LEU A 615 6.50 -2.18 -20.78
C LEU A 615 6.39 -1.89 -19.27
N MET A 616 7.51 -1.67 -18.58
CA MET A 616 7.51 -1.28 -17.17
C MET A 616 6.80 0.06 -16.97
N GLY A 617 7.03 1.03 -17.86
CA GLY A 617 6.32 2.31 -17.87
C GLY A 617 4.81 2.14 -18.00
N ILE A 618 4.34 1.28 -18.92
CA ILE A 618 2.92 0.95 -19.12
C ILE A 618 2.31 0.37 -17.84
N GLY A 619 3.00 -0.54 -17.16
CA GLY A 619 2.51 -1.09 -15.88
C GLY A 619 2.32 -0.02 -14.80
N ILE A 620 3.23 0.96 -14.72
CA ILE A 620 3.12 2.07 -13.77
C ILE A 620 2.00 3.02 -14.18
N MET A 621 1.87 3.33 -15.48
CA MET A 621 0.78 4.16 -16.00
C MET A 621 -0.58 3.54 -15.72
N ASP A 622 -0.71 2.23 -15.90
CA ASP A 622 -1.94 1.48 -15.61
C ASP A 622 -2.29 1.55 -14.11
N SER A 623 -1.30 1.34 -13.23
CA SER A 623 -1.48 1.49 -11.78
C SER A 623 -1.91 2.91 -11.39
N LEU A 624 -1.27 3.94 -11.96
CA LEU A 624 -1.62 5.35 -11.73
C LEU A 624 -3.01 5.71 -12.25
N ALA A 625 -3.38 5.21 -13.43
CA ALA A 625 -4.71 5.39 -14.00
C ALA A 625 -5.79 4.74 -13.12
N GLY A 626 -5.50 3.56 -12.58
CA GLY A 626 -6.34 2.90 -11.58
C GLY A 626 -6.53 3.71 -10.30
N MET A 627 -5.45 4.32 -9.79
CA MET A 627 -5.52 5.18 -8.60
C MET A 627 -6.28 6.48 -8.84
N LEU A 628 -6.19 7.09 -10.03
CA LEU A 628 -6.98 8.27 -10.38
C LEU A 628 -8.47 7.98 -10.63
N LYS A 629 -8.83 6.70 -10.80
CA LYS A 629 -10.23 6.28 -10.92
C LYS A 629 -10.91 6.17 -9.56
N GLN A 630 -10.19 5.62 -8.58
CA GLN A 630 -10.64 5.42 -7.19
C GLN A 630 -10.75 6.76 -6.47
#